data_AF-A0A6S7GVQ7-F1
#
_entry.id   AF-A0A6S7GVQ7-F1
#
_cell.length_a   1.000
_cell.length_b   1.000
_cell.length_c   1.000
_cell.angle_alpha   90.00
_cell.angle_beta   90.00
_cell.angle_gamma   90.00
#
_symmetry.space_group_name_H-M   'P 1'
#
loop_
_entity.id
_entity.type
_entity.pdbx_description
1 polymer ?
#
loop_
_entity_poly.entity_id
_entity_poly.type
_entity_poly.pdbx_seq_one_letter_code
_entity_poly.pdbx_strand_id
1 'polypeptide(L)'
;MTVEDPVEDFIRLRDYIDVIKCRPLPAFKHENLRNGFSKEMINEARKHRKINQRQCRRVYEILRLEATNLNDAEEHRQYRLEIKKRLNAPFQKEKADLEKLRFALTPDEYTTAIATMAQREQLNVLEESYQETIKQYKRILERIAAT
;
A
#
# COMPACT_ATOMS: atom_id res chain seq x y z
N MET A 1 -20.59 -8.16 18.07
CA MET A 1 -20.75 -7.39 16.82
C MET A 1 -19.63 -6.37 16.78
N THR A 2 -18.61 -6.57 15.94
CA THR A 2 -17.57 -5.55 15.72
C THR A 2 -18.18 -4.51 14.78
N VAL A 3 -18.45 -3.32 15.30
CA VAL A 3 -18.92 -2.19 14.49
C VAL A 3 -17.76 -1.83 13.57
N GLU A 4 -17.87 -2.09 12.27
CA GLU A 4 -16.85 -1.66 11.32
C GLU A 4 -16.76 -0.13 11.41
N ASP A 5 -15.53 0.37 11.54
CA ASP A 5 -15.29 1.80 11.67
C ASP A 5 -15.84 2.50 10.43
N PRO A 6 -16.72 3.52 10.56
CA PRO A 6 -17.38 4.15 9.41
C PRO A 6 -16.36 4.68 8.39
N VAL A 7 -15.16 5.05 8.86
CA VAL A 7 -14.05 5.49 8.02
C VAL A 7 -13.56 4.39 7.07
N GLU A 8 -13.50 3.14 7.52
CA GLU A 8 -13.07 2.02 6.67
C GLU A 8 -14.05 1.77 5.52
N ASP A 9 -15.34 1.86 5.77
CA ASP A 9 -16.36 1.66 4.74
C ASP A 9 -16.32 2.75 3.68
N PHE A 10 -16.09 4.00 4.07
CA PHE A 10 -15.86 5.08 3.10
C PHE A 10 -14.60 4.85 2.26
N ILE A 11 -13.52 4.33 2.86
CA ILE A 11 -12.29 3.98 2.14
C ILE A 11 -12.56 2.85 1.15
N ARG A 12 -13.23 1.78 1.58
CA ARG A 12 -13.58 0.63 0.73
C ARG A 12 -14.47 1.03 -0.44
N LEU A 13 -15.50 1.85 -0.19
CA LEU A 13 -16.39 2.36 -1.23
C LEU A 13 -15.62 3.22 -2.24
N ARG A 14 -14.74 4.09 -1.75
CA ARG A 14 -13.90 4.93 -2.62
C ARG A 14 -12.97 4.09 -3.46
N ASP A 15 -12.24 3.16 -2.85
CA ASP A 15 -11.31 2.29 -3.57
C ASP A 15 -12.05 1.47 -4.64
N TYR A 16 -13.24 0.93 -4.33
CA TYR A 16 -14.10 0.24 -5.30
C TYR A 16 -14.45 1.12 -6.50
N ILE A 17 -14.93 2.35 -6.25
CA ILE A 17 -15.31 3.29 -7.30
C ILE A 17 -14.09 3.70 -8.13
N ASP A 18 -12.96 3.99 -7.49
CA ASP A 18 -11.74 4.41 -8.15
C ASP A 18 -11.16 3.29 -9.02
N VAL A 19 -11.19 2.04 -8.53
CA VAL A 19 -10.75 0.86 -9.30
C VAL A 19 -11.61 0.67 -10.54
N ILE A 20 -12.95 0.67 -10.44
CA ILE A 20 -13.83 0.55 -11.61
C ILE A 20 -13.56 1.66 -12.63
N LYS A 21 -13.35 2.88 -12.14
CA LYS A 21 -13.12 4.06 -12.97
C LYS A 21 -11.75 4.09 -13.66
N CYS A 22 -10.74 3.47 -13.04
CA CYS A 22 -9.36 3.41 -13.53
C CYS A 22 -9.05 2.14 -14.33
N ARG A 23 -9.75 1.02 -14.11
CA ARG A 23 -9.59 -0.24 -14.83
C ARG A 23 -9.58 -0.12 -16.37
N PRO A 24 -10.44 0.70 -17.01
CA PRO A 24 -10.42 0.82 -18.48
C PRO A 24 -9.30 1.73 -19.02
N LEU A 25 -8.52 2.40 -18.15
CA LEU A 25 -7.49 3.34 -18.59
C LEU A 25 -6.25 2.59 -19.10
N PRO A 26 -5.65 3.01 -20.24
CA PRO A 26 -4.41 2.46 -20.78
C PRO A 26 -3.28 2.21 -19.76
N ALA A 27 -2.99 3.15 -18.85
CA ALA A 27 -1.90 2.98 -17.89
C ALA A 27 -2.18 1.89 -16.84
N PHE A 28 -3.43 1.44 -16.70
CA PHE A 28 -3.85 0.41 -15.75
C PHE A 28 -4.14 -0.94 -16.42
N LYS A 29 -3.74 -1.11 -17.68
CA LYS A 29 -3.76 -2.43 -18.35
C LYS A 29 -2.76 -3.40 -17.72
N HIS A 30 -3.05 -4.69 -17.83
CA HIS A 30 -2.26 -5.80 -17.25
C HIS A 30 -0.76 -5.70 -17.51
N GLU A 31 -0.37 -5.37 -18.73
CA GLU A 31 1.04 -5.22 -19.15
C GLU A 31 1.74 -4.11 -18.36
N ASN A 32 1.07 -2.96 -18.21
CA ASN A 32 1.61 -1.80 -17.50
C ASN A 32 1.59 -2.00 -15.98
N LEU A 33 0.60 -2.73 -15.47
CA LEU A 33 0.55 -3.11 -14.05
C LEU A 33 1.80 -3.92 -13.68
N ARG A 34 2.23 -4.88 -14.51
CA ARG A 34 3.41 -5.72 -14.25
C ARG A 34 4.72 -4.94 -14.19
N ASN A 35 4.83 -3.85 -14.95
CA ASN A 35 6.03 -3.00 -14.99
C ASN A 35 6.24 -2.15 -13.73
N GLY A 36 5.28 -2.15 -12.81
CA GLY A 36 5.38 -1.39 -11.56
C GLY A 36 4.55 -0.11 -11.57
N PHE A 37 4.48 0.56 -10.43
CA PHE A 37 3.77 1.83 -10.31
C PHE A 37 4.50 2.96 -11.06
N SER A 38 3.86 3.51 -12.08
CA SER A 38 4.45 4.53 -12.95
C SER A 38 3.86 5.93 -12.72
N LYS A 39 4.59 6.97 -13.18
CA LYS A 39 4.06 8.36 -13.17
C LYS A 39 2.92 8.54 -14.17
N GLU A 40 2.86 7.73 -15.22
CA GLU A 40 1.79 7.75 -16.22
C GLU A 40 0.45 7.38 -15.60
N MET A 41 0.42 6.35 -14.74
CA MET A 41 -0.78 5.99 -13.96
C MET A 41 -1.31 7.17 -13.15
N ILE A 42 -0.41 7.94 -12.50
CA ILE A 42 -0.78 9.13 -11.72
C ILE A 42 -1.36 10.21 -12.64
N ASN A 43 -0.70 10.50 -13.75
CA ASN A 43 -1.12 11.55 -14.67
C ASN A 43 -2.48 11.24 -15.29
N GLU A 44 -2.70 9.99 -15.69
CA GLU A 44 -3.96 9.55 -16.27
C GLU A 44 -5.09 9.54 -15.24
N ALA A 45 -4.85 9.01 -14.03
CA ALA A 45 -5.82 9.02 -12.94
C ALA A 45 -6.17 10.46 -12.50
N ARG A 46 -5.20 11.38 -12.46
CA ARG A 46 -5.46 12.81 -12.18
C ARG A 46 -6.28 13.46 -13.28
N LYS A 47 -5.89 13.28 -14.55
CA LYS A 47 -6.54 13.90 -15.70
C LYS A 47 -8.00 13.47 -15.84
N HIS A 48 -8.28 12.18 -15.71
CA HIS A 48 -9.61 11.63 -15.95
C HIS A 48 -10.49 11.62 -14.70
N ARG A 49 -9.91 11.45 -13.50
CA ARG A 49 -10.67 11.13 -12.28
C ARG A 49 -10.32 12.01 -11.06
N LYS A 50 -9.40 12.97 -11.19
CA LYS A 50 -8.92 13.85 -10.10
C LYS A 50 -8.43 13.09 -8.86
N ILE A 51 -7.86 11.91 -9.08
CA ILE A 51 -7.37 11.02 -8.02
C ILE A 51 -5.97 11.47 -7.56
N ASN A 52 -5.76 11.51 -6.25
CA ASN A 52 -4.46 11.84 -5.66
C ASN A 52 -3.46 10.68 -5.79
N GLN A 53 -2.16 10.97 -5.71
CA GLN A 53 -1.11 9.95 -5.87
C GLN A 53 -1.27 8.77 -4.88
N ARG A 54 -1.63 9.06 -3.62
CA ARG A 54 -1.85 8.02 -2.59
C ARG A 54 -3.01 7.09 -2.95
N GLN A 55 -4.10 7.65 -3.48
CA GLN A 55 -5.26 6.88 -3.93
C GLN A 55 -4.91 6.09 -5.19
N CYS A 56 -4.25 6.72 -6.17
CA CYS A 56 -3.77 6.08 -7.39
C CYS A 56 -2.86 4.88 -7.08
N ARG A 57 -2.01 4.98 -6.05
CA ARG A 57 -1.18 3.87 -5.59
C ARG A 57 -2.01 2.69 -5.08
N ARG A 58 -3.06 2.95 -4.29
CA ARG A 58 -3.99 1.89 -3.81
C ARG A 58 -4.70 1.21 -4.99
N VAL A 59 -5.23 1.99 -5.92
CA VAL A 59 -5.88 1.48 -7.15
C VAL A 59 -4.93 0.57 -7.93
N TYR A 60 -3.68 1.02 -8.14
CA TYR A 60 -2.65 0.21 -8.79
C TYR A 60 -2.43 -1.12 -8.07
N GLU A 61 -2.31 -1.12 -6.74
CA GLU A 61 -2.05 -2.36 -5.98
C GLU A 61 -3.22 -3.35 -5.98
N ILE A 62 -4.45 -2.84 -6.02
CA ILE A 62 -5.67 -3.67 -6.15
C ILE A 62 -5.72 -4.30 -7.54
N LEU A 63 -5.53 -3.51 -8.60
CA LEU A 63 -5.52 -4.03 -9.97
C LEU A 63 -4.31 -4.94 -10.22
N ARG A 64 -3.15 -4.65 -9.61
CA ARG A 64 -1.96 -5.50 -9.64
C ARG A 64 -2.24 -6.85 -8.98
N LEU A 65 -3.02 -6.89 -7.88
CA LEU A 65 -3.43 -8.15 -7.24
C LEU A 65 -4.29 -9.00 -8.19
N GLU A 66 -5.24 -8.37 -8.85
CA GLU A 66 -6.10 -9.02 -9.85
C GLU A 66 -5.28 -9.59 -11.01
N ALA A 67 -4.27 -8.83 -11.46
CA ALA A 67 -3.39 -9.20 -12.55
C ALA A 67 -2.31 -10.23 -12.18
N THR A 68 -2.05 -10.45 -10.88
CA THR A 68 -0.99 -11.35 -10.41
C THR A 68 -1.50 -12.79 -10.38
N ASN A 69 -0.78 -13.70 -11.02
CA ASN A 69 -1.10 -15.12 -10.92
C ASN A 69 -0.65 -15.64 -9.55
N LEU A 70 -1.60 -15.96 -8.67
CA LEU A 70 -1.30 -16.51 -7.33
C LEU A 70 -0.65 -17.90 -7.38
N ASN A 71 -0.72 -18.61 -8.52
CA ASN A 71 -0.05 -19.88 -8.73
C ASN A 71 1.43 -19.72 -9.13
N ASP A 72 1.85 -18.51 -9.54
CA ASP A 72 3.25 -18.20 -9.81
C ASP A 72 3.91 -17.67 -8.53
N ALA A 73 4.81 -18.49 -7.97
CA ALA A 73 5.49 -18.16 -6.72
C ALA A 73 6.35 -16.89 -6.84
N GLU A 74 6.95 -16.62 -8.00
CA GLU A 74 7.81 -15.46 -8.20
C GLU A 74 6.97 -14.18 -8.39
N GLU A 75 5.89 -14.23 -9.18
CA GLU A 75 5.00 -13.08 -9.38
C GLU A 75 4.34 -12.66 -8.06
N HIS A 76 3.86 -13.65 -7.28
CA HIS A 76 3.27 -13.42 -5.96
C HIS A 76 4.31 -12.89 -4.95
N ARG A 77 5.56 -13.38 -4.99
CA ARG A 77 6.64 -12.88 -4.15
C ARG A 77 6.97 -11.42 -4.46
N GLN A 78 7.09 -11.07 -5.75
CA GLN A 78 7.37 -9.70 -6.18
C GLN A 78 6.28 -8.73 -5.72
N TYR A 79 5.01 -9.11 -5.91
CA TYR A 79 3.87 -8.34 -5.44
C TYR A 79 3.90 -8.14 -3.91
N ARG A 80 4.12 -9.21 -3.15
CA ARG A 80 4.24 -9.15 -1.68
C ARG A 80 5.37 -8.19 -1.24
N LEU A 81 6.54 -8.29 -1.86
CA LEU A 81 7.68 -7.44 -1.55
C LEU A 81 7.38 -5.95 -1.85
N GLU A 82 6.70 -5.67 -2.96
CA GLU A 82 6.35 -4.29 -3.32
C GLU A 82 5.43 -3.64 -2.26
N ILE A 83 4.39 -4.36 -1.82
CA ILE A 83 3.45 -3.86 -0.81
C ILE A 83 4.12 -3.68 0.54
N LYS A 84 4.91 -4.69 0.98
CA LYS A 84 5.67 -4.60 2.23
C LYS A 84 6.67 -3.45 2.20
N LYS A 85 7.37 -3.23 1.08
CA LYS A 85 8.30 -2.10 0.92
C LYS A 85 7.58 -0.76 1.10
N ARG A 86 6.38 -0.60 0.54
CA ARG A 86 5.56 0.60 0.76
C ARG A 86 5.09 0.73 2.21
N LEU A 87 4.56 -0.33 2.82
CA LEU A 87 4.13 -0.31 4.23
C LEU A 87 5.29 0.00 5.18
N ASN A 88 6.50 -0.43 4.83
CA ASN A 88 7.71 -0.18 5.60
C ASN A 88 8.33 1.20 5.34
N ALA A 89 7.92 1.92 4.29
CA ALA A 89 8.51 3.20 3.91
C ALA A 89 8.43 4.29 5.01
N PRO A 90 7.32 4.44 5.76
CA PRO A 90 7.25 5.35 6.90
C PRO A 90 8.28 5.00 7.98
N PHE A 91 8.41 3.72 8.32
CA PHE A 91 9.37 3.23 9.32
C PHE A 91 10.82 3.43 8.87
N GLN A 92 11.12 3.21 7.58
CA GLN A 92 12.44 3.51 7.02
C GLN A 92 12.79 5.00 7.10
N LYS A 93 11.80 5.87 6.84
CA LYS A 93 11.98 7.32 6.97
C LYS A 93 12.22 7.71 8.43
N GLU A 94 11.42 7.19 9.36
CA GLU A 94 11.57 7.43 10.79
C GLU A 94 12.96 6.98 11.30
N LYS A 95 13.42 5.81 10.86
CA LYS A 95 14.78 5.33 11.16
C LYS A 95 15.86 6.26 10.61
N ALA A 96 15.72 6.71 9.36
CA ALA A 96 16.69 7.63 8.76
C ALA A 96 16.71 9.00 9.45
N ASP A 97 15.56 9.48 9.90
CA ASP A 97 15.45 10.73 10.63
C ASP A 97 16.04 10.61 12.06
N LEU A 98 15.87 9.47 12.73
CA LEU A 98 16.60 9.16 13.97
C LEU A 98 18.12 9.09 13.76
N GLU A 99 18.60 8.46 12.70
CA GLU A 99 20.03 8.38 12.40
C GLU A 99 20.66 9.78 12.23
N LYS A 100 19.91 10.75 11.68
CA LYS A 100 20.36 12.15 11.62
C LYS A 100 20.39 12.80 13.00
N LEU A 101 19.39 12.51 13.85
CA LEU A 101 19.33 13.01 15.23
C LEU A 101 20.48 12.49 16.10
N ARG A 102 21.15 11.39 15.71
CA ARG A 102 22.40 10.93 16.36
C ARG A 102 23.46 12.03 16.46
N PHE A 103 23.50 12.93 15.48
CA PHE A 103 24.46 14.04 15.45
C PHE A 103 24.02 15.26 16.25
N ALA A 104 22.76 15.30 16.69
CA ALA A 104 22.15 16.42 17.41
C ALA A 104 21.81 16.12 18.88
N LEU A 105 21.70 14.83 19.25
CA LEU A 105 21.33 14.39 20.60
C LEU A 105 22.54 13.91 21.41
N THR A 106 22.42 13.95 22.73
CA THR A 106 23.36 13.26 23.61
C THR A 106 23.23 11.74 23.46
N PRO A 107 24.28 10.95 23.77
CA PRO A 107 24.23 9.50 23.67
C PRO A 107 23.06 8.87 24.44
N ASP A 108 22.71 9.43 25.61
CA ASP A 108 21.69 8.91 26.52
C ASP A 108 20.26 9.16 26.01
N GLU A 109 20.01 10.36 25.46
CA GLU A 109 18.77 10.71 24.78
C GLU A 109 18.57 9.89 23.51
N TYR A 110 19.65 9.66 22.75
CA TYR A 110 19.62 8.84 21.54
C TYR A 110 19.30 7.37 21.84
N THR A 111 19.90 6.79 22.89
CA THR A 111 19.56 5.41 23.32
C THR A 111 18.12 5.28 23.77
N THR A 112 17.58 6.28 24.47
CA THR A 112 16.17 6.30 24.90
C THR A 112 15.22 6.37 23.69
N ALA A 113 15.53 7.20 22.70
CA ALA A 113 14.74 7.31 21.47
C ALA A 113 14.75 6.00 20.65
N ILE A 114 15.90 5.33 20.54
CA ILE A 114 16.00 4.02 19.86
C ILE A 114 15.25 2.92 20.60
N ALA A 115 15.39 2.83 21.93
CA ALA A 115 14.73 1.81 22.73
C ALA A 115 13.20 1.85 22.56
N THR A 116 12.64 3.06 22.51
CA THR A 116 11.21 3.30 22.26
C THR A 116 10.76 2.80 20.88
N MET A 117 11.61 2.92 19.84
CA MET A 117 11.30 2.39 18.50
C MET A 117 11.49 0.87 18.39
N ALA A 118 12.51 0.32 19.05
CA ALA A 118 12.82 -1.11 19.03
C ALA A 118 11.76 -1.96 19.76
N GLN A 119 11.06 -1.38 20.74
CA GLN A 119 9.93 -2.03 21.42
C GLN A 119 8.73 -2.32 20.51
N ARG A 120 8.60 -1.63 19.37
CA ARG A 120 7.61 -2.02 18.35
C ARG A 120 8.18 -3.20 17.57
N GLU A 121 7.56 -4.37 17.64
CA GLU A 121 7.89 -5.53 16.80
C GLU A 121 7.60 -5.24 15.33
N GLN A 122 8.50 -4.51 14.67
CA GLN A 122 8.28 -3.96 13.32
C GLN A 122 7.92 -5.03 12.29
N LEU A 123 8.49 -6.24 12.40
CA LEU A 123 8.22 -7.33 11.47
C LEU A 123 6.81 -7.91 11.65
N ASN A 124 6.34 -8.07 12.89
CA ASN A 124 5.01 -8.59 13.18
C ASN A 124 3.94 -7.57 12.76
N VAL A 125 4.13 -6.30 13.14
CA VAL A 125 3.23 -5.19 12.72
C VAL A 125 3.19 -5.06 11.20
N LEU A 126 4.32 -5.21 10.51
CA LEU A 126 4.37 -5.13 9.05
C LEU A 126 3.64 -6.31 8.38
N GLU A 127 3.74 -7.52 8.93
CA GLU A 127 3.01 -8.68 8.43
C GLU A 127 1.51 -8.52 8.66
N GLU A 128 1.08 -8.13 9.86
CA GLU A 128 -0.33 -7.89 10.17
C GLU A 128 -0.93 -6.82 9.25
N SER A 129 -0.23 -5.68 9.10
CA SER A 129 -0.63 -4.60 8.20
C SER A 129 -0.75 -5.07 6.74
N TYR A 130 0.16 -5.96 6.31
CA TYR A 130 0.10 -6.57 4.98
C TYR A 130 -1.14 -7.46 4.83
N GLN A 131 -1.38 -8.37 5.77
CA GLN A 131 -2.53 -9.28 5.74
C GLN A 131 -3.86 -8.53 5.72
N GLU A 132 -4.01 -7.50 6.55
CA GLU A 132 -5.19 -6.64 6.57
C GLU A 132 -5.39 -5.90 5.24
N THR A 133 -4.31 -5.33 4.69
CA THR A 133 -4.34 -4.65 3.40
C THR A 133 -4.81 -5.59 2.28
N ILE A 134 -4.24 -6.79 2.21
CA ILE A 134 -4.61 -7.79 1.21
C ILE A 134 -6.06 -8.25 1.40
N LYS A 135 -6.51 -8.44 2.65
CA LYS A 135 -7.90 -8.78 2.95
C LYS A 135 -8.87 -7.71 2.44
N GLN A 136 -8.54 -6.44 2.62
CA GLN A 136 -9.34 -5.33 2.08
C GLN A 136 -9.36 -5.35 0.54
N TYR A 137 -8.21 -5.57 -0.10
CA TYR A 137 -8.12 -5.61 -1.56
C TYR A 137 -8.92 -6.77 -2.16
N LYS A 138 -8.84 -7.96 -1.55
CA LYS A 138 -9.63 -9.13 -1.96
C LYS A 138 -11.13 -8.85 -1.89
N ARG A 139 -11.62 -8.25 -0.80
CA ARG A 139 -13.04 -7.87 -0.67
C ARG A 139 -13.50 -6.94 -1.80
N ILE A 140 -12.65 -5.99 -2.21
CA ILE A 140 -12.95 -5.08 -3.31
C ILE A 140 -13.03 -5.84 -4.65
N LEU A 141 -12.07 -6.75 -4.91
CA LEU A 141 -12.06 -7.56 -6.12
C LEU A 141 -13.24 -8.53 -6.18
N GLU A 142 -13.60 -9.17 -5.07
CA GLU A 142 -14.79 -10.01 -4.94
C GLU A 142 -16.06 -9.22 -5.28
N ARG A 143 -16.18 -7.99 -4.77
CA ARG A 143 -17.30 -7.10 -5.08
C ARG A 143 -17.36 -6.72 -6.56
N ILE A 144 -16.20 -6.48 -7.20
CA ILE A 144 -16.13 -6.17 -8.64
C ILE A 144 -16.50 -7.41 -9.47
N ALA A 145 -16.06 -8.60 -9.08
CA ALA A 145 -16.37 -9.85 -9.78
C ALA A 145 -17.84 -10.27 -9.65
N ALA A 146 -18.52 -9.82 -8.59
CA ALA A 146 -19.95 -10.05 -8.38
C ALA A 146 -20.86 -9.07 -9.14
N THR A 147 -20.30 -8.10 -9.86
CA THR A 147 -21.02 -7.08 -10.66
C THR A 147 -20.91 -7.38 -12.14
#